data_AF-A0A1Q6T4B2-F1
#
_entry.id   AF-A0A1Q6T4B2-F1
#
_cell.length_a   1.000
_cell.length_b   1.000
_cell.length_c   1.000
_cell.angle_alpha   90.00
_cell.angle_beta   90.00
_cell.angle_gamma   90.00
#
_symmetry.space_group_name_H-M   'P 1'
#
loop_
_entity.id
_entity.type
_entity.pdbx_description
1 polymer ?
#
loop_
_entity_poly.entity_id
_entity_poly.type
_entity_poly.pdbx_seq_one_letter_code
_entity_poly.pdbx_strand_id
1 'polypeptide(L)'
;MKLKNLDQEQEFIRSAEPKQLVAYVVNNRFSAQAEKQLIKRGITEASLFYIKAYGLKEPAQVEVFRANRPQLVDAVLESAADPCRTIALLLTHGEYNTVMKYLKRHDVPQYTERDIVWSGSEKAIISHINRHRISMFAKYDLIMRGNHNIIMLVIAKGRLNEREKLALLTRGTYEEVNFLIETQSNRKEAEKLRQMKMIRFNSRKKVEQFIARRRFVQEAEDFFFKHGAFSLLVKYVMHYQIPNGQEMILKREDRPEILSYLSKHWLCEASEKLLLKRGIHAEIKAYIKKHCFHDEPEVHFVKRGNHREIMLYLANHSLCDEAQRELIYRRNNEEIMYFISRYPLADIAVEALCKCGSDTAFDLWMQDLPRRQNGSEDLAFASAKAVFHRPAAKTKNPAREFLAASPAWHRL
;
A
#
# COMPACT_ATOMS: atom_id res chain seq x y z
N MET A 1 5.54 -24.45 59.70
CA MET A 1 6.57 -24.93 58.75
C MET A 1 6.77 -23.83 57.71
N LYS A 2 8.00 -23.45 57.37
CA LYS A 2 8.29 -22.44 56.34
C LYS A 2 9.09 -23.11 55.23
N LEU A 3 8.48 -23.31 54.06
CA LEU A 3 9.15 -23.88 52.89
C LEU A 3 10.07 -22.82 52.29
N LYS A 4 11.33 -23.16 52.01
CA LYS A 4 12.39 -22.18 51.69
C LYS A 4 12.66 -22.02 50.20
N ASN A 5 12.28 -22.98 49.36
CA ASN A 5 12.52 -22.94 47.93
C ASN A 5 11.38 -23.61 47.14
N LEU A 6 11.38 -23.41 45.82
CA LEU A 6 10.33 -23.91 44.92
C LEU A 6 10.20 -25.44 44.97
N ASP A 7 11.29 -26.18 45.07
CA ASP A 7 11.27 -27.64 45.10
C ASP A 7 10.58 -28.16 46.35
N GLN A 8 10.86 -27.55 47.51
CA GLN A 8 10.16 -27.86 48.76
C GLN A 8 8.67 -27.51 48.69
N GLU A 9 8.31 -26.38 48.08
CA GLU A 9 6.91 -26.00 47.87
C GLU A 9 6.18 -27.03 46.99
N GLN A 10 6.76 -27.39 45.84
CA GLN A 10 6.14 -28.34 44.93
C GLN A 10 6.04 -29.74 45.53
N GLU A 11 7.08 -30.20 46.23
CA GLU A 11 7.09 -31.52 46.84
C GLU A 11 6.09 -31.62 47.99
N PHE A 12 5.98 -30.57 48.80
CA PHE A 12 4.96 -30.48 49.82
C PHE A 12 3.55 -30.54 49.21
N ILE A 13 3.28 -29.78 48.14
CA ILE A 13 1.97 -29.81 47.46
C ILE A 13 1.64 -31.21 46.91
N ARG A 14 2.65 -31.97 46.44
CA ARG A 14 2.45 -33.32 45.91
C ARG A 14 2.16 -34.35 47.00
N SER A 15 2.92 -34.29 48.11
CA SER A 15 2.96 -35.34 49.14
C SER A 15 2.09 -35.06 50.36
N ALA A 16 1.73 -33.81 50.64
CA ALA A 16 0.96 -33.45 51.83
C ALA A 16 -0.47 -34.03 51.79
N GLU A 17 -0.93 -34.46 52.97
CA GLU A 17 -2.33 -34.83 53.19
C GLU A 17 -3.24 -33.61 52.98
N PRO A 18 -4.47 -33.77 52.45
CA PRO A 18 -5.36 -32.64 52.15
C PRO A 18 -5.58 -31.68 53.34
N LYS A 19 -5.74 -32.22 54.56
CA LYS A 19 -5.89 -31.42 55.78
C LYS A 19 -4.64 -30.60 56.11
N GLN A 20 -3.45 -31.16 55.89
CA GLN A 20 -2.18 -30.47 56.11
C GLN A 20 -1.98 -29.36 55.09
N LEU A 21 -2.34 -29.61 53.83
CA LEU A 21 -2.26 -28.62 52.77
C LEU A 21 -3.21 -27.45 53.02
N VAL A 22 -4.46 -27.71 53.43
CA VAL A 22 -5.44 -26.68 53.83
C VAL A 22 -4.86 -25.84 54.98
N ALA A 23 -4.41 -26.46 56.07
CA ALA A 23 -3.84 -25.75 57.22
C ALA A 23 -2.61 -24.90 56.84
N TYR A 24 -1.79 -25.37 55.89
CA TYR A 24 -0.63 -24.63 55.41
C TYR A 24 -1.02 -23.38 54.62
N VAL A 25 -1.96 -23.51 53.67
CA VAL A 25 -2.40 -22.39 52.84
C VAL A 25 -3.12 -21.30 53.63
N VAL A 26 -3.63 -21.58 54.84
CA VAL A 26 -4.22 -20.53 55.68
C VAL A 26 -3.25 -19.41 55.98
N ASN A 27 -1.97 -19.73 56.21
CA ASN A 27 -1.00 -18.78 56.75
C ASN A 27 0.19 -18.50 55.83
N ASN A 28 0.27 -19.16 54.66
CA ASN A 28 1.45 -19.10 53.80
C ASN A 28 1.08 -18.88 52.34
N ARG A 29 1.87 -18.05 51.66
CA ARG A 29 1.80 -17.84 50.21
C ARG A 29 2.79 -18.73 49.49
N PHE A 30 2.42 -19.14 48.30
CA PHE A 30 3.27 -19.93 47.40
C PHE A 30 3.90 -19.04 46.31
N SER A 31 5.00 -19.52 45.74
CA SER A 31 5.53 -18.98 44.49
C SER A 31 4.58 -19.25 43.31
N ALA A 32 4.73 -18.53 42.19
CA ALA A 32 3.82 -18.65 41.03
C ALA A 32 3.76 -20.08 40.45
N GLN A 33 4.89 -20.78 40.43
CA GLN A 33 4.97 -22.16 39.93
C GLN A 33 4.38 -23.16 40.94
N ALA A 34 4.49 -22.88 42.24
CA ALA A 34 3.84 -23.68 43.27
C ALA A 34 2.31 -23.47 43.29
N GLU A 35 1.81 -22.24 43.09
CA GLU A 35 0.37 -21.97 42.89
C GLU A 35 -0.20 -22.81 41.74
N LYS A 36 0.52 -22.88 40.61
CA LYS A 36 0.16 -23.73 39.48
C LYS A 36 0.06 -25.20 39.88
N GLN A 37 1.01 -25.69 40.67
CA GLN A 37 1.02 -27.06 41.17
C GLN A 37 -0.14 -27.33 42.14
N LEU A 38 -0.51 -26.37 42.97
CA LEU A 38 -1.67 -26.45 43.88
C LEU A 38 -2.97 -26.68 43.10
N ILE A 39 -3.19 -25.89 42.04
CA ILE A 39 -4.36 -26.04 41.17
C ILE A 39 -4.36 -27.40 40.47
N LYS A 40 -3.20 -27.83 39.95
CA LYS A 40 -3.06 -29.17 39.32
C LYS A 40 -3.33 -30.32 40.28
N ARG A 41 -2.99 -30.18 41.57
CA ARG A 41 -3.27 -31.19 42.59
C ARG A 41 -4.76 -31.41 42.78
N GLY A 42 -5.57 -30.39 42.51
CA GLY A 42 -7.03 -30.52 42.38
C GLY A 42 -7.78 -30.61 43.70
N ILE A 43 -7.17 -30.26 44.83
CA ILE A 43 -7.83 -30.19 46.14
C ILE A 43 -8.62 -28.88 46.19
N THR A 44 -9.94 -28.97 45.96
CA THR A 44 -10.82 -27.81 45.75
C THR A 44 -10.89 -26.89 46.96
N GLU A 45 -10.96 -27.44 48.18
CA GLU A 45 -11.07 -26.65 49.41
C GLU A 45 -9.82 -25.78 49.64
N ALA A 46 -8.63 -26.38 49.58
CA ALA A 46 -7.37 -25.65 49.68
C ALA A 46 -7.21 -24.59 48.58
N SER A 47 -7.62 -24.92 47.35
CA SER A 47 -7.54 -24.01 46.21
C SER A 47 -8.49 -22.81 46.38
N LEU A 48 -9.76 -23.05 46.75
CA LEU A 48 -10.75 -21.99 46.98
C LEU A 48 -10.32 -21.05 48.11
N PHE A 49 -9.85 -21.61 49.22
CA PHE A 49 -9.35 -20.81 50.33
C PHE A 49 -8.20 -19.92 49.86
N TYR A 50 -7.20 -20.51 49.19
CA TYR A 50 -6.02 -19.78 48.73
C TYR A 50 -6.39 -18.65 47.76
N ILE A 51 -7.25 -18.92 46.77
CA ILE A 51 -7.72 -17.93 45.80
C ILE A 51 -8.38 -16.74 46.52
N LYS A 52 -9.30 -16.99 47.45
CA LYS A 52 -10.02 -15.93 48.17
C LYS A 52 -9.12 -15.11 49.09
N ALA A 53 -8.11 -15.74 49.70
CA ALA A 53 -7.21 -15.08 50.63
C ALA A 53 -6.10 -14.26 49.94
N TYR A 54 -5.60 -14.73 48.79
CA TYR A 54 -4.37 -14.19 48.20
C TYR A 54 -4.46 -13.87 46.71
N GLY A 55 -5.54 -14.27 46.03
CA GLY A 55 -5.61 -14.29 44.57
C GLY A 55 -4.69 -15.35 43.95
N LEU A 56 -4.58 -15.33 42.62
CA LEU A 56 -3.65 -16.18 41.87
C LEU A 56 -2.85 -15.37 40.87
N LYS A 57 -1.61 -15.79 40.61
CA LYS A 57 -0.80 -15.27 39.51
C LYS A 57 -1.21 -15.92 38.19
N GLU A 58 -0.95 -15.22 37.07
CA GLU A 58 -1.35 -15.60 35.71
C GLU A 58 -1.12 -17.09 35.35
N PRO A 59 0.04 -17.73 35.65
CA PRO A 59 0.25 -19.14 35.33
C PRO A 59 -0.73 -20.10 36.02
N ALA A 60 -1.18 -19.77 37.23
CA ALA A 60 -2.13 -20.58 37.99
C ALA A 60 -3.58 -20.28 37.57
N GLN A 61 -3.90 -19.01 37.26
CA GLN A 61 -5.20 -18.63 36.68
C GLN A 61 -5.48 -19.41 35.39
N VAL A 62 -4.49 -19.51 34.50
CA VAL A 62 -4.61 -20.28 33.25
C VAL A 62 -4.94 -21.75 33.51
N GLU A 63 -4.33 -22.38 34.52
CA GLU A 63 -4.67 -23.77 34.87
C GLU A 63 -6.09 -23.89 35.45
N VAL A 64 -6.56 -22.91 36.23
CA VAL A 64 -7.96 -22.88 36.71
C VAL A 64 -8.92 -22.82 35.52
N PHE A 65 -8.67 -21.94 34.55
CA PHE A 65 -9.51 -21.79 33.37
C PHE A 65 -9.50 -23.05 32.50
N ARG A 66 -8.35 -23.70 32.33
CA ARG A 66 -8.24 -24.99 31.63
C ARG A 66 -8.96 -26.14 32.34
N ALA A 67 -8.90 -26.17 33.67
CA ALA A 67 -9.57 -27.19 34.47
C ALA A 67 -11.10 -27.03 34.45
N ASN A 68 -11.60 -25.84 34.07
CA ASN A 68 -13.01 -25.49 33.93
C ASN A 68 -13.89 -25.93 35.13
N ARG A 69 -13.40 -25.69 36.35
CA ARG A 69 -14.17 -25.92 37.58
C ARG A 69 -14.92 -24.64 37.94
N PRO A 70 -16.27 -24.57 37.82
CA PRO A 70 -17.01 -23.31 37.94
C PRO A 70 -16.72 -22.56 39.25
N GLN A 71 -16.66 -23.28 40.37
CA GLN A 71 -16.38 -22.71 41.69
C GLN A 71 -15.02 -22.01 41.78
N LEU A 72 -13.98 -22.58 41.13
CA LEU A 72 -12.64 -21.98 41.11
C LEU A 72 -12.58 -20.81 40.13
N VAL A 73 -13.25 -20.92 38.99
CA VAL A 73 -13.34 -19.84 38.00
C VAL A 73 -14.02 -18.61 38.60
N ASP A 74 -15.17 -18.81 39.26
CA ASP A 74 -15.89 -17.74 39.95
C ASP A 74 -15.00 -17.09 41.02
N ALA A 75 -14.32 -17.89 41.85
CA ALA A 75 -13.41 -17.36 42.87
C ALA A 75 -12.22 -16.56 42.29
N VAL A 76 -11.64 -17.00 41.17
CA VAL A 76 -10.54 -16.27 40.50
C VAL A 76 -11.03 -14.93 39.95
N LEU A 77 -12.24 -14.91 39.40
CA LEU A 77 -12.82 -13.70 38.82
C LEU A 77 -13.25 -12.70 39.91
N GLU A 78 -13.79 -13.16 41.03
CA GLU A 78 -14.15 -12.33 42.19
C GLU A 78 -12.91 -11.72 42.89
N SER A 79 -11.79 -12.45 42.90
CA SER A 79 -10.52 -12.01 43.53
C SER A 79 -9.54 -11.37 42.54
N ALA A 80 -9.97 -11.11 41.30
CA ALA A 80 -9.11 -10.60 40.25
C ALA A 80 -8.65 -9.16 40.54
N ALA A 81 -7.34 -8.98 40.72
CA ALA A 81 -6.74 -7.65 40.87
C ALA A 81 -6.83 -6.82 39.57
N ASP A 82 -6.73 -7.49 38.41
CA ASP A 82 -6.96 -6.92 37.08
C ASP A 82 -8.05 -7.73 36.36
N PRO A 83 -9.32 -7.30 36.44
CA PRO A 83 -10.43 -8.00 35.80
C PRO A 83 -10.28 -8.11 34.29
N CYS A 84 -9.74 -7.09 33.62
CA CYS A 84 -9.61 -7.07 32.16
C CYS A 84 -8.62 -8.14 31.68
N ARG A 85 -7.44 -8.19 32.30
CA ARG A 85 -6.41 -9.21 32.03
C ARG A 85 -6.93 -10.62 32.33
N THR A 86 -7.61 -10.77 33.46
CA THR A 86 -8.12 -12.08 33.93
C THR A 86 -9.20 -12.62 32.99
N ILE A 87 -10.12 -11.77 32.52
CA ILE A 87 -11.15 -12.19 31.57
C ILE A 87 -10.55 -12.46 30.18
N ALA A 88 -9.52 -11.73 29.74
CA ALA A 88 -8.80 -12.06 28.50
C ALA A 88 -8.19 -13.48 28.57
N LEU A 89 -7.57 -13.84 29.70
CA LEU A 89 -7.06 -15.20 29.94
C LEU A 89 -8.18 -16.24 29.96
N LEU A 90 -9.33 -15.91 30.55
CA LEU A 90 -10.52 -16.76 30.55
C LEU A 90 -11.05 -16.98 29.12
N LEU A 91 -11.08 -15.97 28.27
CA LEU A 91 -11.50 -16.11 26.85
C LEU A 91 -10.53 -16.99 26.06
N THR A 92 -9.22 -16.85 26.30
CA THR A 92 -8.20 -17.60 25.58
C THR A 92 -8.12 -19.06 26.04
N HIS A 93 -8.31 -19.34 27.33
CA HIS A 93 -8.03 -20.66 27.91
C HIS A 93 -9.23 -21.37 28.56
N GLY A 94 -10.33 -20.65 28.80
CA GLY A 94 -11.53 -21.18 29.43
C GLY A 94 -12.50 -21.83 28.46
N GLU A 95 -13.47 -22.55 29.02
CA GLU A 95 -14.56 -23.15 28.25
C GLU A 95 -15.63 -22.13 27.90
N TYR A 96 -15.99 -22.08 26.61
CA TYR A 96 -16.86 -21.05 26.02
C TYR A 96 -18.16 -20.83 26.81
N ASN A 97 -18.84 -21.92 27.23
CA ASN A 97 -20.09 -21.84 27.99
C ASN A 97 -19.93 -21.10 29.32
N THR A 98 -18.84 -21.39 30.03
CA THR A 98 -18.53 -20.79 31.32
C THR A 98 -18.26 -19.30 31.14
N VAL A 99 -17.47 -18.95 30.11
CA VAL A 99 -17.18 -17.55 29.78
C VAL A 99 -18.46 -16.78 29.44
N MET A 100 -19.29 -17.30 28.54
CA MET A 100 -20.52 -16.60 28.13
C MET A 100 -21.53 -16.44 29.28
N LYS A 101 -21.65 -17.45 30.16
CA LYS A 101 -22.49 -17.33 31.36
C LYS A 101 -21.99 -16.24 32.29
N TYR A 102 -20.68 -16.15 32.49
CA TYR A 102 -20.06 -15.13 33.32
C TYR A 102 -20.29 -13.73 32.74
N LEU A 103 -19.95 -13.53 31.46
CA LEU A 103 -20.12 -12.24 30.78
C LEU A 103 -21.57 -11.73 30.86
N LYS A 104 -22.55 -12.64 30.70
CA LYS A 104 -23.98 -12.31 30.81
C LYS A 104 -24.40 -11.96 32.25
N ARG A 105 -23.85 -12.64 33.26
CA ARG A 105 -24.22 -12.41 34.68
C ARG A 105 -23.74 -11.08 35.21
N HIS A 106 -22.57 -10.62 34.77
CA HIS A 106 -21.91 -9.44 35.30
C HIS A 106 -22.12 -8.18 34.44
N ASP A 107 -22.99 -8.26 33.42
CA ASP A 107 -23.34 -7.17 32.50
C ASP A 107 -22.10 -6.36 32.06
N VAL A 108 -21.00 -7.06 31.75
CA VAL A 108 -19.69 -6.44 31.55
C VAL A 108 -19.72 -5.67 30.23
N PRO A 109 -19.79 -4.32 30.24
CA PRO A 109 -20.15 -3.54 29.04
C PRO A 109 -19.05 -3.54 27.96
N GLN A 110 -17.87 -4.08 28.27
CA GLN A 110 -16.68 -4.02 27.42
C GLN A 110 -16.45 -5.28 26.57
N TYR A 111 -17.16 -6.38 26.80
CA TYR A 111 -16.93 -7.61 26.02
C TYR A 111 -17.78 -7.65 24.76
N THR A 112 -17.11 -7.39 23.65
CA THR A 112 -17.68 -7.36 22.31
C THR A 112 -17.27 -8.61 21.53
N GLU A 113 -17.97 -8.93 20.44
CA GLU A 113 -17.58 -10.00 19.50
C GLU A 113 -16.11 -9.87 19.07
N ARG A 114 -15.59 -8.64 19.00
CA ARG A 114 -14.19 -8.33 18.72
C ARG A 114 -13.24 -9.01 19.71
N ASP A 115 -13.55 -9.04 20.99
CA ASP A 115 -12.68 -9.66 22.01
C ASP A 115 -12.62 -11.18 21.85
N ILE A 116 -13.72 -11.82 21.46
CA ILE A 116 -13.76 -13.25 21.15
C ILE A 116 -12.89 -13.53 19.91
N VAL A 117 -13.06 -12.76 18.84
CA VAL A 117 -12.28 -12.89 17.60
C VAL A 117 -10.79 -12.65 17.86
N TRP A 118 -10.48 -11.69 18.74
CA TRP A 118 -9.10 -11.30 19.06
C TRP A 118 -8.45 -12.16 20.14
N SER A 119 -9.20 -12.95 20.90
CA SER A 119 -8.71 -13.87 21.94
C SER A 119 -7.71 -14.92 21.42
N GLY A 120 -7.75 -15.22 20.11
CA GLY A 120 -6.94 -16.26 19.47
C GLY A 120 -7.39 -17.69 19.77
N SER A 121 -8.45 -17.88 20.56
CA SER A 121 -8.98 -19.22 20.88
C SER A 121 -9.87 -19.73 19.75
N GLU A 122 -9.34 -20.66 18.94
CA GLU A 122 -10.09 -21.31 17.85
C GLU A 122 -11.38 -21.98 18.38
N LYS A 123 -11.31 -22.63 19.55
CA LYS A 123 -12.49 -23.25 20.19
C LYS A 123 -13.57 -22.23 20.52
N ALA A 124 -13.18 -21.08 21.09
CA ALA A 124 -14.12 -20.03 21.46
C ALA A 124 -14.76 -19.40 20.20
N ILE A 125 -13.95 -19.12 19.18
CA ILE A 125 -14.40 -18.57 17.91
C ILE A 125 -15.37 -19.53 17.21
N ILE A 126 -15.03 -20.81 17.08
CA ILE A 126 -15.90 -21.83 16.48
C ILE A 126 -17.23 -21.94 17.25
N SER A 127 -17.17 -21.95 18.59
CA SER A 127 -18.36 -22.02 19.43
C SER A 127 -19.25 -20.79 19.26
N HIS A 128 -18.64 -19.61 19.10
CA HIS A 128 -19.35 -18.36 18.85
C HIS A 128 -20.06 -18.37 17.49
N ILE A 129 -19.34 -18.71 16.41
CA ILE A 129 -19.88 -18.78 15.04
C ILE A 129 -21.04 -19.78 14.95
N ASN A 130 -20.96 -20.90 15.68
CA ASN A 130 -22.01 -21.91 15.64
C ASN A 130 -23.32 -21.51 16.33
N ARG A 131 -23.28 -20.52 17.23
CA ARG A 131 -24.42 -20.15 18.08
C ARG A 131 -24.96 -18.76 17.82
N HIS A 132 -24.15 -17.90 17.22
CA HIS A 132 -24.49 -16.50 17.01
C HIS A 132 -24.25 -16.11 15.55
N ARG A 133 -25.03 -15.13 15.09
CA ARG A 133 -24.77 -14.50 13.80
C ARG A 133 -23.58 -13.57 13.94
N ILE A 134 -22.51 -13.86 13.22
CA ILE A 134 -21.30 -13.04 13.23
C ILE A 134 -21.45 -11.74 12.44
N SER A 135 -20.86 -10.66 12.95
CA SER A 135 -20.88 -9.35 12.29
C SER A 135 -19.99 -9.29 11.04
N MET A 136 -20.15 -8.23 10.25
CA MET A 136 -19.29 -7.96 9.09
C MET A 136 -17.83 -7.72 9.50
N PHE A 137 -17.61 -7.09 10.66
CA PHE A 137 -16.27 -6.87 11.19
C PHE A 137 -15.59 -8.21 11.51
N ALA A 138 -16.27 -9.09 12.25
CA ALA A 138 -15.73 -10.38 12.64
C ALA A 138 -15.41 -11.26 11.43
N LYS A 139 -16.33 -11.33 10.44
CA LYS A 139 -16.10 -12.08 9.20
C LYS A 139 -14.84 -11.61 8.48
N TYR A 140 -14.69 -10.31 8.29
CA TYR A 140 -13.53 -9.74 7.61
C TYR A 140 -12.23 -10.01 8.39
N ASP A 141 -12.21 -9.78 9.70
CA ASP A 141 -11.03 -9.99 10.54
C ASP A 141 -10.58 -11.46 10.55
N LEU A 142 -11.53 -12.40 10.66
CA LEU A 142 -11.26 -13.83 10.61
C LEU A 142 -10.68 -14.29 9.27
N ILE A 143 -11.17 -13.75 8.15
CA ILE A 143 -10.61 -14.00 6.81
C ILE A 143 -9.18 -13.47 6.72
N MET A 144 -8.93 -12.27 7.25
CA MET A 144 -7.59 -11.66 7.22
C MET A 144 -6.56 -12.41 8.08
N ARG A 145 -7.00 -13.07 9.16
CA ARG A 145 -6.16 -13.92 10.02
C ARG A 145 -5.75 -15.24 9.36
N GLY A 146 -6.51 -15.74 8.39
CA GLY A 146 -6.09 -16.87 7.55
C GLY A 146 -6.17 -18.25 8.20
N ASN A 147 -6.99 -18.47 9.23
CA ASN A 147 -7.21 -19.82 9.76
C ASN A 147 -8.23 -20.56 8.89
N HIS A 148 -7.75 -21.61 8.20
CA HIS A 148 -8.52 -22.39 7.23
C HIS A 148 -9.85 -22.92 7.79
N ASN A 149 -9.83 -23.60 8.94
CA ASN A 149 -11.02 -24.22 9.54
C ASN A 149 -12.08 -23.16 9.87
N ILE A 150 -11.64 -22.02 10.41
CA ILE A 150 -12.53 -20.92 10.76
C ILE A 150 -13.11 -20.29 9.48
N ILE A 151 -12.30 -20.06 8.45
CA ILE A 151 -12.77 -19.50 7.18
C ILE A 151 -13.83 -20.40 6.53
N MET A 152 -13.59 -21.71 6.48
CA MET A 152 -14.56 -22.68 5.95
C MET A 152 -15.89 -22.61 6.72
N LEU A 153 -15.83 -22.52 8.06
CA LEU A 153 -17.01 -22.37 8.89
C LEU A 153 -17.74 -21.03 8.65
N VAL A 154 -16.99 -19.93 8.49
CA VAL A 154 -17.53 -18.60 8.18
C VAL A 154 -18.27 -18.61 6.84
N ILE A 155 -17.72 -19.27 5.81
CA ILE A 155 -18.38 -19.42 4.50
C ILE A 155 -19.64 -20.29 4.63
N ALA A 156 -19.56 -21.41 5.36
CA ALA A 156 -20.67 -22.34 5.51
C ALA A 156 -21.88 -21.73 6.24
N LYS A 157 -21.62 -20.87 7.23
CA LYS A 157 -22.65 -20.29 8.11
C LYS A 157 -23.08 -18.88 7.70
N GLY A 158 -22.22 -18.13 7.00
CA GLY A 158 -22.39 -16.71 6.77
C GLY A 158 -22.56 -16.35 5.30
N ARG A 159 -23.55 -15.49 5.01
CA ARG A 159 -23.52 -14.74 3.74
C ARG A 159 -22.41 -13.71 3.80
N LEU A 160 -21.43 -13.85 2.91
CA LEU A 160 -20.37 -12.86 2.76
C LEU A 160 -20.84 -11.67 1.93
N ASN A 161 -20.45 -10.47 2.33
CA ASN A 161 -20.59 -9.27 1.50
C ASN A 161 -19.44 -9.17 0.48
N GLU A 162 -19.50 -8.20 -0.43
CA GLU A 162 -18.48 -8.03 -1.48
C GLU A 162 -17.07 -7.78 -0.93
N ARG A 163 -16.95 -7.03 0.17
CA ARG A 163 -15.66 -6.75 0.81
C ARG A 163 -15.01 -8.03 1.38
N GLU A 164 -15.80 -8.86 2.04
CA GLU A 164 -15.37 -10.15 2.61
C GLU A 164 -15.01 -11.15 1.50
N LYS A 165 -15.82 -11.24 0.44
CA LYS A 165 -15.53 -12.08 -0.74
C LYS A 165 -14.22 -11.66 -1.42
N LEU A 166 -14.01 -10.35 -1.61
CA LEU A 166 -12.78 -9.84 -2.21
C LEU A 166 -11.54 -10.10 -1.34
N ALA A 167 -11.68 -9.97 -0.01
CA ALA A 167 -10.61 -10.32 0.92
C ALA A 167 -10.23 -11.80 0.81
N LEU A 168 -11.24 -12.68 0.76
CA LEU A 168 -11.03 -14.11 0.58
C LEU A 168 -10.40 -14.43 -0.78
N LEU A 169 -10.88 -13.79 -1.85
CA LEU A 169 -10.31 -13.94 -3.20
C LEU A 169 -8.88 -13.46 -3.29
N THR A 170 -8.43 -12.53 -2.45
CA THR A 170 -7.08 -11.98 -2.49
C THR A 170 -6.11 -12.80 -1.62
N ARG A 171 -6.57 -13.30 -0.47
CA ARG A 171 -5.70 -13.93 0.55
C ARG A 171 -5.98 -15.40 0.81
N GLY A 172 -7.22 -15.84 0.63
CA GLY A 172 -7.66 -17.21 0.94
C GLY A 172 -7.01 -18.26 0.04
N THR A 173 -7.14 -19.53 0.41
CA THR A 173 -6.61 -20.66 -0.36
C THR A 173 -7.48 -21.00 -1.57
N TYR A 174 -6.99 -21.91 -2.42
CA TYR A 174 -7.78 -22.41 -3.54
C TYR A 174 -9.05 -23.11 -3.03
N GLU A 175 -8.95 -23.94 -1.99
CA GLU A 175 -10.11 -24.66 -1.44
C GLU A 175 -11.15 -23.69 -0.88
N GLU A 176 -10.74 -22.68 -0.12
CA GLU A 176 -11.67 -21.71 0.48
C GLU A 176 -12.44 -20.92 -0.57
N VAL A 177 -11.74 -20.44 -1.61
CA VAL A 177 -12.38 -19.71 -2.72
C VAL A 177 -13.29 -20.65 -3.51
N ASN A 178 -12.89 -21.91 -3.69
CA ASN A 178 -13.73 -22.88 -4.37
C ASN A 178 -15.02 -23.17 -3.59
N PHE A 179 -14.91 -23.33 -2.27
CA PHE A 179 -16.06 -23.53 -1.38
C PHE A 179 -16.98 -22.30 -1.33
N LEU A 180 -16.43 -21.08 -1.38
CA LEU A 180 -17.23 -19.87 -1.53
C LEU A 180 -18.07 -19.89 -2.82
N ILE A 181 -17.49 -20.36 -3.92
CA ILE A 181 -18.18 -20.44 -5.22
C ILE A 181 -19.28 -21.50 -5.18
N GLU A 182 -19.01 -22.68 -4.62
CA GLU A 182 -19.98 -23.79 -4.51
C GLU A 182 -21.18 -23.41 -3.63
N THR A 183 -20.99 -22.56 -2.63
CA THR A 183 -22.06 -22.04 -1.77
C THR A 183 -22.87 -20.89 -2.41
N GLN A 184 -22.49 -20.37 -3.58
CA GLN A 184 -23.25 -19.32 -4.27
C GLN A 184 -24.45 -19.88 -5.03
N SER A 185 -25.65 -19.52 -4.61
CA SER A 185 -26.89 -19.81 -5.35
C SER A 185 -27.08 -18.93 -6.60
N ASN A 186 -26.53 -17.71 -6.59
CA ASN A 186 -26.65 -16.80 -7.73
C ASN A 186 -25.62 -17.16 -8.81
N ARG A 187 -26.09 -17.61 -9.98
CA ARG A 187 -25.24 -18.02 -11.12
C ARG A 187 -24.34 -16.90 -11.65
N LYS A 188 -24.82 -15.64 -11.68
CA LYS A 188 -24.00 -14.50 -12.15
C LYS A 188 -22.87 -14.22 -11.17
N GLU A 189 -23.19 -14.27 -9.88
CA GLU A 189 -22.22 -14.09 -8.80
C GLU A 189 -21.17 -15.20 -8.79
N ALA A 190 -21.60 -16.46 -8.91
CA ALA A 190 -20.71 -17.61 -9.03
C ALA A 190 -19.77 -17.47 -10.25
N GLU A 191 -20.29 -17.00 -11.38
CA GLU A 191 -19.48 -16.78 -12.58
C GLU A 191 -18.40 -15.70 -12.38
N LYS A 192 -18.76 -14.55 -11.79
CA LYS A 192 -17.80 -13.51 -11.40
C LYS A 192 -16.68 -14.09 -10.54
N LEU A 193 -17.02 -14.82 -9.47
CA LEU A 193 -16.04 -15.42 -8.57
C LEU A 193 -15.18 -16.49 -9.27
N ARG A 194 -15.74 -17.27 -10.20
CA ARG A 194 -14.97 -18.24 -11.01
C ARG A 194 -13.92 -17.56 -11.87
N GLN A 195 -14.24 -16.43 -12.48
CA GLN A 195 -13.29 -15.66 -13.28
C GLN A 195 -12.18 -15.05 -12.40
N MET A 196 -12.53 -14.48 -11.25
CA MET A 196 -11.54 -13.99 -10.27
C MET A 196 -10.64 -15.11 -9.74
N LYS A 197 -11.19 -16.29 -9.45
CA LYS A 197 -10.42 -17.49 -9.08
C LYS A 197 -9.43 -17.88 -10.19
N MET A 198 -9.89 -17.91 -11.44
CA MET A 198 -9.03 -18.21 -12.59
C MET A 198 -7.88 -17.20 -12.73
N ILE A 199 -8.15 -15.91 -12.57
CA ILE A 199 -7.13 -14.86 -12.63
C ILE A 199 -6.01 -15.10 -11.61
N ARG A 200 -6.37 -15.49 -10.38
CA ARG A 200 -5.41 -15.64 -9.28
C ARG A 200 -4.68 -16.98 -9.28
N PHE A 201 -5.40 -18.08 -9.47
CA PHE A 201 -4.87 -19.43 -9.19
C PHE A 201 -4.53 -20.25 -10.43
N ASN A 202 -5.08 -19.93 -11.60
CA ASN A 202 -4.81 -20.74 -12.78
C ASN A 202 -3.45 -20.37 -13.41
N SER A 203 -2.92 -21.31 -14.20
CA SER A 203 -1.73 -21.04 -15.00
C SER A 203 -1.95 -19.93 -16.00
N ARG A 204 -0.88 -19.18 -16.31
CA ARG A 204 -0.89 -18.09 -17.30
C ARG A 204 -1.51 -18.53 -18.64
N LYS A 205 -1.21 -19.76 -19.08
CA LYS A 205 -1.76 -20.34 -20.32
C LYS A 205 -3.28 -20.48 -20.29
N LYS A 206 -3.87 -20.90 -19.17
CA LYS A 206 -5.33 -21.02 -19.05
C LYS A 206 -6.01 -19.65 -19.09
N VAL A 207 -5.43 -18.67 -18.40
CA VAL A 207 -5.93 -17.28 -18.42
C VAL A 207 -5.83 -16.70 -19.84
N GLU A 208 -4.71 -16.91 -20.52
CA GLU A 208 -4.52 -16.47 -21.91
C GLU A 208 -5.53 -17.10 -22.88
N GLN A 209 -5.78 -18.41 -22.77
CA GLN A 209 -6.80 -19.09 -23.58
C GLN A 209 -8.22 -18.55 -23.33
N PHE A 210 -8.51 -18.15 -22.09
CA PHE A 210 -9.77 -17.49 -21.78
C PHE A 210 -9.85 -16.11 -22.45
N ILE A 211 -8.81 -15.28 -22.28
CA ILE A 211 -8.72 -13.94 -22.86
C ILE A 211 -8.82 -13.97 -24.39
N ALA A 212 -8.32 -15.02 -25.05
CA ALA A 212 -8.43 -15.15 -26.50
C ALA A 212 -9.88 -15.41 -27.00
N ARG A 213 -10.79 -15.81 -26.10
CA ARG A 213 -12.14 -16.26 -26.46
C ARG A 213 -13.23 -15.41 -25.83
N ARG A 214 -12.99 -14.83 -24.65
CA ARG A 214 -14.01 -14.17 -23.82
C ARG A 214 -13.42 -13.00 -23.04
N ARG A 215 -14.18 -11.91 -23.01
CA ARG A 215 -13.96 -10.79 -22.11
C ARG A 215 -14.38 -11.16 -20.69
N PHE A 216 -13.67 -10.64 -19.68
CA PHE A 216 -14.09 -10.77 -18.30
C PHE A 216 -15.39 -10.00 -18.03
N VAL A 217 -16.17 -10.45 -17.04
CA VAL A 217 -17.25 -9.61 -16.48
C VAL A 217 -16.62 -8.41 -15.76
N GLN A 218 -17.34 -7.28 -15.68
CA GLN A 218 -16.79 -5.99 -15.24
C GLN A 218 -16.01 -6.07 -13.92
N GLU A 219 -16.57 -6.73 -12.90
CA GLU A 219 -15.92 -6.82 -11.60
C GLU A 219 -14.68 -7.74 -11.63
N ALA A 220 -14.71 -8.80 -12.45
CA ALA A 220 -13.55 -9.67 -12.65
C ALA A 220 -12.47 -8.97 -13.48
N GLU A 221 -12.86 -8.09 -14.41
CA GLU A 221 -11.98 -7.21 -15.16
C GLU A 221 -11.27 -6.22 -14.22
N ASP A 222 -12.00 -5.57 -13.30
CA ASP A 222 -11.41 -4.70 -12.27
C ASP A 222 -10.42 -5.48 -11.36
N PHE A 223 -10.76 -6.71 -11.02
CA PHE A 223 -9.87 -7.61 -10.27
C PHE A 223 -8.64 -7.98 -11.09
N PHE A 224 -8.78 -8.24 -12.39
CA PHE A 224 -7.67 -8.52 -13.30
C PHE A 224 -6.73 -7.33 -13.43
N PHE A 225 -7.26 -6.11 -13.53
CA PHE A 225 -6.47 -4.88 -13.56
C PHE A 225 -5.62 -4.71 -12.31
N LYS A 226 -6.07 -5.17 -11.14
CA LYS A 226 -5.32 -5.08 -9.88
C LYS A 226 -4.37 -6.24 -9.63
N HIS A 227 -4.80 -7.47 -9.91
CA HIS A 227 -4.13 -8.69 -9.44
C HIS A 227 -3.63 -9.62 -10.55
N GLY A 228 -4.07 -9.42 -11.81
CA GLY A 228 -3.65 -10.26 -12.93
C GLY A 228 -2.16 -10.12 -13.25
N ALA A 229 -1.58 -11.11 -13.92
CA ALA A 229 -0.21 -11.00 -14.42
C ALA A 229 -0.11 -9.88 -15.47
N PHE A 230 0.88 -8.99 -15.35
CA PHE A 230 0.99 -7.80 -16.18
C PHE A 230 1.15 -8.09 -17.66
N SER A 231 1.92 -9.11 -18.03
CA SER A 231 2.07 -9.52 -19.44
C SER A 231 0.73 -9.90 -20.08
N LEU A 232 -0.17 -10.52 -19.32
CA LEU A 232 -1.51 -10.86 -19.77
C LEU A 232 -2.42 -9.64 -19.75
N LEU A 233 -2.23 -8.72 -18.80
CA LEU A 233 -2.96 -7.48 -18.73
C LEU A 233 -2.75 -6.62 -19.98
N VAL A 234 -1.50 -6.44 -20.39
CA VAL A 234 -1.16 -5.70 -21.62
C VAL A 234 -1.82 -6.35 -22.83
N LYS A 235 -1.71 -7.68 -22.97
CA LYS A 235 -2.38 -8.43 -24.05
C LYS A 235 -3.89 -8.21 -24.04
N TYR A 236 -4.52 -8.25 -22.87
CA TYR A 236 -5.96 -8.07 -22.71
C TYR A 236 -6.43 -6.68 -23.13
N VAL A 237 -5.74 -5.63 -22.64
CA VAL A 237 -6.04 -4.25 -22.98
C VAL A 237 -5.95 -4.01 -24.49
N MET A 238 -4.91 -4.54 -25.12
CA MET A 238 -4.70 -4.39 -26.57
C MET A 238 -5.71 -5.21 -27.38
N HIS A 239 -6.00 -6.44 -26.98
CA HIS A 239 -6.92 -7.33 -27.69
C HIS A 239 -8.37 -6.80 -27.69
N TYR A 240 -8.83 -6.31 -26.54
CA TYR A 240 -10.21 -5.81 -26.38
C TYR A 240 -10.35 -4.29 -26.52
N GLN A 241 -9.26 -3.57 -26.82
CA GLN A 241 -9.23 -2.11 -26.95
C GLN A 241 -9.91 -1.42 -25.76
N ILE A 242 -9.51 -1.81 -24.55
CA ILE A 242 -10.17 -1.35 -23.33
C ILE A 242 -10.01 0.17 -23.20
N PRO A 243 -11.13 0.93 -23.06
CA PRO A 243 -11.06 2.37 -22.82
C PRO A 243 -10.23 2.67 -21.57
N ASN A 244 -9.32 3.63 -21.67
CA ASN A 244 -8.39 4.00 -20.60
C ASN A 244 -7.51 2.84 -20.09
N GLY A 245 -7.38 1.74 -20.86
CA GLY A 245 -6.64 0.57 -20.43
C GLY A 245 -5.14 0.84 -20.21
N GLN A 246 -4.56 1.76 -20.99
CA GLN A 246 -3.19 2.23 -20.79
C GLN A 246 -3.03 2.96 -19.46
N GLU A 247 -3.99 3.81 -19.07
CA GLU A 247 -3.98 4.47 -17.75
C GLU A 247 -4.06 3.45 -16.60
N MET A 248 -4.85 2.38 -16.77
CA MET A 248 -4.95 1.31 -15.78
C MET A 248 -3.64 0.53 -15.64
N ILE A 249 -2.93 0.29 -16.75
CA ILE A 249 -1.57 -0.27 -16.72
C ILE A 249 -0.62 0.64 -15.94
N LEU A 250 -0.64 1.95 -16.22
CA LEU A 250 0.22 2.90 -15.52
C LEU A 250 -0.09 2.94 -14.02
N LYS A 251 -1.35 2.83 -13.60
CA LYS A 251 -1.75 2.82 -12.18
C LYS A 251 -1.25 1.61 -11.38
N ARG A 252 -0.57 0.64 -11.99
CA ARG A 252 0.06 -0.46 -11.26
C ARG A 252 1.28 -0.03 -10.44
N GLU A 253 1.58 -0.83 -9.44
CA GLU A 253 2.72 -0.60 -8.53
C GLU A 253 4.03 -1.24 -9.05
N ASP A 254 3.95 -2.21 -9.98
CA ASP A 254 5.12 -2.91 -10.52
C ASP A 254 5.89 -2.02 -11.52
N ARG A 255 6.89 -1.30 -10.98
CA ARG A 255 7.71 -0.36 -11.76
C ARG A 255 8.53 -1.05 -12.86
N PRO A 256 9.25 -2.17 -12.61
CA PRO A 256 9.99 -2.86 -13.67
C PRO A 256 9.13 -3.21 -14.90
N GLU A 257 7.91 -3.70 -14.68
CA GLU A 257 7.01 -4.06 -15.78
C GLU A 257 6.49 -2.81 -16.52
N ILE A 258 6.17 -1.73 -15.79
CA ILE A 258 5.81 -0.43 -16.39
C ILE A 258 6.94 0.13 -17.25
N LEU A 259 8.19 0.09 -16.79
CA LEU A 259 9.33 0.56 -17.57
C LEU A 259 9.50 -0.22 -18.88
N SER A 260 9.37 -1.56 -18.82
CA SER A 260 9.38 -2.40 -20.02
C SER A 260 8.25 -2.03 -20.98
N TYR A 261 7.05 -1.78 -20.45
CA TYR A 261 5.88 -1.37 -21.24
C TYR A 261 6.11 -0.03 -21.96
N LEU A 262 6.52 1.01 -21.23
CA LEU A 262 6.78 2.34 -21.77
C LEU A 262 7.87 2.34 -22.86
N SER A 263 8.86 1.46 -22.75
CA SER A 263 9.93 1.33 -23.75
C SER A 263 9.49 0.67 -25.06
N LYS A 264 8.27 0.14 -25.14
CA LYS A 264 7.76 -0.66 -26.28
C LYS A 264 6.50 -0.10 -26.91
N HIS A 265 5.69 0.61 -26.13
CA HIS A 265 4.35 1.02 -26.55
C HIS A 265 4.20 2.54 -26.51
N TRP A 266 3.64 3.09 -27.59
CA TRP A 266 3.20 4.48 -27.65
C TRP A 266 1.94 4.65 -26.78
N LEU A 267 1.94 5.67 -25.93
CA LEU A 267 0.79 6.01 -25.10
C LEU A 267 -0.17 6.91 -25.89
N CYS A 268 -1.47 6.78 -25.62
CA CYS A 268 -2.44 7.80 -26.02
C CYS A 268 -2.23 9.07 -25.21
N GLU A 269 -2.67 10.20 -25.75
CA GLU A 269 -2.53 11.52 -25.15
C GLU A 269 -2.96 11.58 -23.67
N ALA A 270 -4.10 10.97 -23.32
CA ALA A 270 -4.59 10.92 -21.93
C ALA A 270 -3.63 10.16 -21.00
N SER A 271 -3.01 9.09 -21.49
CA SER A 271 -2.03 8.31 -20.73
C SER A 271 -0.69 9.02 -20.61
N GLU A 272 -0.30 9.82 -21.60
CA GLU A 272 0.87 10.71 -21.52
C GLU A 272 0.67 11.81 -20.48
N LYS A 273 -0.51 12.45 -20.44
CA LYS A 273 -0.88 13.40 -19.38
C LYS A 273 -0.78 12.74 -18.00
N LEU A 274 -1.25 11.51 -17.86
CA LEU A 274 -1.12 10.76 -16.61
C LEU A 274 0.34 10.44 -16.25
N LEU A 275 1.16 10.02 -17.24
CA LEU A 275 2.59 9.77 -17.06
C LEU A 275 3.31 11.03 -16.53
N LEU A 276 3.03 12.19 -17.13
CA LEU A 276 3.61 13.47 -16.70
C LEU A 276 3.10 13.89 -15.32
N LYS A 277 1.80 13.71 -15.04
CA LYS A 277 1.19 13.99 -13.73
C LYS A 277 1.79 13.16 -12.59
N ARG A 278 2.16 11.89 -12.86
CA ARG A 278 2.87 11.04 -11.90
C ARG A 278 4.27 11.57 -11.59
N GLY A 279 4.91 12.21 -12.56
CA GLY A 279 6.21 12.85 -12.39
C GLY A 279 7.37 11.89 -12.10
N ILE A 280 7.20 10.59 -12.33
CA ILE A 280 8.22 9.57 -12.04
C ILE A 280 9.30 9.62 -13.11
N HIS A 281 10.46 10.18 -12.77
CA HIS A 281 11.56 10.43 -13.70
C HIS A 281 12.01 9.20 -14.51
N ALA A 282 12.06 8.01 -13.88
CA ALA A 282 12.47 6.79 -14.56
C ALA A 282 11.47 6.36 -15.66
N GLU A 283 10.17 6.52 -15.40
CA GLU A 283 9.09 6.20 -16.34
C GLU A 283 9.12 7.17 -17.53
N ILE A 284 9.18 8.48 -17.26
CA ILE A 284 9.27 9.51 -18.30
C ILE A 284 10.51 9.25 -19.19
N LYS A 285 11.68 9.02 -18.58
CA LYS A 285 12.92 8.71 -19.33
C LYS A 285 12.80 7.44 -20.17
N ALA A 286 12.14 6.40 -19.67
CA ALA A 286 11.96 5.16 -20.43
C ALA A 286 11.07 5.37 -21.66
N TYR A 287 10.06 6.23 -21.54
CA TYR A 287 9.16 6.59 -22.62
C TYR A 287 9.87 7.44 -23.69
N ILE A 288 10.43 8.58 -23.29
CA ILE A 288 11.00 9.58 -24.21
C ILE A 288 12.26 9.12 -24.94
N LYS A 289 12.89 8.02 -24.52
CA LYS A 289 14.00 7.42 -25.26
C LYS A 289 13.60 6.90 -26.64
N LYS A 290 12.32 6.61 -26.85
CA LYS A 290 11.83 5.96 -28.07
C LYS A 290 10.60 6.60 -28.67
N HIS A 291 9.81 7.30 -27.86
CA HIS A 291 8.53 7.86 -28.27
C HIS A 291 8.52 9.37 -28.04
N CYS A 292 7.93 10.12 -28.97
CA CYS A 292 7.58 11.52 -28.76
C CYS A 292 6.20 11.62 -28.09
N PHE A 293 5.97 12.76 -27.43
CA PHE A 293 4.67 13.10 -26.88
C PHE A 293 3.73 13.63 -27.97
N HIS A 294 2.42 13.54 -27.73
CA HIS A 294 1.44 14.34 -28.47
C HIS A 294 1.59 15.82 -28.07
N ASP A 295 1.13 16.73 -28.93
CA ASP A 295 1.38 18.18 -28.80
C ASP A 295 1.00 18.75 -27.43
N GLU A 296 -0.20 18.47 -26.93
CA GLU A 296 -0.64 19.02 -25.64
C GLU A 296 0.18 18.46 -24.46
N PRO A 297 0.39 17.12 -24.32
CA PRO A 297 1.35 16.58 -23.36
C PRO A 297 2.78 17.10 -23.52
N GLU A 298 3.26 17.31 -24.74
CA GLU A 298 4.62 17.81 -25.01
C GLU A 298 4.82 19.23 -24.47
N VAL A 299 3.83 20.11 -24.71
CA VAL A 299 3.77 21.46 -24.13
C VAL A 299 3.83 21.40 -22.60
N HIS A 300 3.06 20.49 -21.99
CA HIS A 300 3.08 20.29 -20.53
C HIS A 300 4.43 19.76 -20.03
N PHE A 301 5.05 18.85 -20.78
CA PHE A 301 6.37 18.31 -20.47
C PHE A 301 7.44 19.40 -20.48
N VAL A 302 7.46 20.27 -21.50
CA VAL A 302 8.39 21.40 -21.56
C VAL A 302 8.13 22.37 -20.40
N LYS A 303 6.87 22.72 -20.13
CA LYS A 303 6.49 23.60 -18.99
C LYS A 303 6.93 23.05 -17.63
N ARG A 304 6.88 21.73 -17.44
CA ARG A 304 7.37 21.07 -16.20
C ARG A 304 8.85 21.38 -15.94
N GLY A 305 9.62 21.59 -17.00
CA GLY A 305 10.93 22.21 -16.92
C GLY A 305 12.05 21.36 -16.30
N ASN A 306 11.92 20.03 -16.35
CA ASN A 306 13.00 19.16 -15.90
C ASN A 306 14.13 19.13 -16.94
N HIS A 307 15.19 19.90 -16.68
CA HIS A 307 16.32 20.06 -17.59
C HIS A 307 16.88 18.73 -18.13
N ARG A 308 17.12 17.74 -17.25
CA ARG A 308 17.72 16.45 -17.68
C ARG A 308 16.81 15.64 -18.58
N GLU A 309 15.51 15.68 -18.34
CA GLU A 309 14.55 15.01 -19.23
C GLU A 309 14.39 15.75 -20.54
N ILE A 310 14.37 17.08 -20.52
CA ILE A 310 14.24 17.91 -21.72
C ILE A 310 15.45 17.74 -22.62
N MET A 311 16.67 17.81 -22.08
CA MET A 311 17.88 17.54 -22.87
C MET A 311 17.88 16.12 -23.46
N LEU A 312 17.37 15.12 -22.72
CA LEU A 312 17.22 13.76 -23.25
C LEU A 312 16.14 13.69 -24.35
N TYR A 313 15.05 14.44 -24.22
CA TYR A 313 13.99 14.52 -25.22
C TYR A 313 14.52 15.15 -26.51
N LEU A 314 15.14 16.33 -26.40
CA LEU A 314 15.77 17.06 -27.51
C LEU A 314 16.92 16.29 -28.16
N ALA A 315 17.51 15.33 -27.44
CA ALA A 315 18.54 14.47 -28.01
C ALA A 315 17.99 13.47 -29.03
N ASN A 316 16.70 13.12 -28.91
CA ASN A 316 16.06 12.07 -29.69
C ASN A 316 14.93 12.58 -30.60
N HIS A 317 14.30 13.71 -30.25
CA HIS A 317 13.07 14.20 -30.87
C HIS A 317 13.10 15.73 -31.07
N SER A 318 12.41 16.21 -32.10
CA SER A 318 12.04 17.62 -32.23
C SER A 318 10.82 17.95 -31.36
N LEU A 319 10.53 19.23 -31.17
CA LEU A 319 9.35 19.74 -30.48
C LEU A 319 8.29 20.23 -31.48
N CYS A 320 7.02 20.11 -31.12
CA CYS A 320 5.91 20.81 -31.77
C CYS A 320 6.03 22.33 -31.56
N ASP A 321 5.37 23.11 -32.41
CA ASP A 321 5.55 24.55 -32.49
C ASP A 321 5.24 25.23 -31.14
N GLU A 322 4.15 24.84 -30.47
CA GLU A 322 3.80 25.37 -29.16
C GLU A 322 4.83 25.00 -28.10
N ALA A 323 5.36 23.78 -28.12
CA ALA A 323 6.38 23.32 -27.18
C ALA A 323 7.72 24.04 -27.42
N GLN A 324 8.06 24.37 -28.67
CA GLN A 324 9.21 25.22 -28.98
C GLN A 324 9.06 26.60 -28.36
N ARG A 325 7.90 27.24 -28.50
CA ARG A 325 7.62 28.54 -27.90
C ARG A 325 7.80 28.52 -26.38
N GLU A 326 7.28 27.48 -25.73
CA GLU A 326 7.43 27.30 -24.28
C GLU A 326 8.88 27.03 -23.85
N LEU A 327 9.67 26.34 -24.67
CA LEU A 327 11.10 26.16 -24.43
C LEU A 327 11.81 27.51 -24.38
N ILE A 328 11.50 28.41 -25.31
CA ILE A 328 12.06 29.77 -25.33
C ILE A 328 11.63 30.58 -24.11
N TYR A 329 10.35 30.52 -23.72
CA TYR A 329 9.85 31.25 -22.55
C TYR A 329 10.45 30.79 -21.23
N ARG A 330 10.98 29.57 -21.16
CA ARG A 330 11.72 29.09 -19.99
C ARG A 330 13.09 29.72 -19.81
N ARG A 331 13.64 30.36 -20.85
CA ARG A 331 14.92 31.10 -20.80
C ARG A 331 16.10 30.27 -20.30
N ASN A 332 16.05 28.94 -20.45
CA ASN A 332 17.21 28.10 -20.23
C ASN A 332 18.07 28.10 -21.49
N ASN A 333 19.12 28.92 -21.47
CA ASN A 333 20.01 29.09 -22.63
C ASN A 333 20.60 27.76 -23.11
N GLU A 334 20.96 26.83 -22.23
CA GLU A 334 21.54 25.55 -22.65
C GLU A 334 20.56 24.74 -23.50
N GLU A 335 19.31 24.63 -23.03
CA GLU A 335 18.26 23.89 -23.75
C GLU A 335 17.86 24.57 -25.05
N ILE A 336 17.75 25.91 -25.04
CA ILE A 336 17.42 26.72 -26.23
C ILE A 336 18.52 26.59 -27.29
N MET A 337 19.79 26.77 -26.89
CA MET A 337 20.94 26.66 -27.79
C MET A 337 21.05 25.25 -28.36
N TYR A 338 20.85 24.24 -27.51
CA TYR A 338 20.85 22.84 -27.94
C TYR A 338 19.77 22.59 -29.01
N PHE A 339 18.55 23.07 -28.79
CA PHE A 339 17.46 22.94 -29.75
C PHE A 339 17.78 23.64 -31.08
N ILE A 340 18.15 24.91 -31.03
CA ILE A 340 18.41 25.75 -32.23
C ILE A 340 19.55 25.16 -33.06
N SER A 341 20.58 24.59 -32.43
CA SER A 341 21.71 23.97 -33.13
C SER A 341 21.35 22.71 -33.94
N ARG A 342 20.17 22.13 -33.70
CA ARG A 342 19.74 20.86 -34.31
C ARG A 342 18.48 20.97 -35.16
N TYR A 343 17.57 21.85 -34.79
CA TYR A 343 16.22 21.89 -35.36
C TYR A 343 15.88 23.30 -35.89
N PRO A 344 15.06 23.38 -36.95
CA PRO A 344 14.44 24.63 -37.35
C PRO A 344 13.50 25.15 -36.26
N LEU A 345 13.39 26.48 -36.16
CA LEU A 345 12.40 27.13 -35.28
C LEU A 345 11.14 27.43 -36.09
N ALA A 346 9.98 27.12 -35.52
CA ALA A 346 8.70 27.57 -36.01
C ALA A 346 8.52 29.08 -35.80
N ASP A 347 7.67 29.73 -36.60
CA ASP A 347 7.46 31.18 -36.56
C ASP A 347 7.07 31.68 -35.16
N ILE A 348 6.21 30.94 -34.46
CA ILE A 348 5.77 31.30 -33.11
C ILE A 348 6.90 31.18 -32.06
N ALA A 349 7.90 30.35 -32.31
CA ALA A 349 9.09 30.22 -31.48
C ALA A 349 10.13 31.29 -31.82
N VAL A 350 10.24 31.69 -33.10
CA VAL A 350 11.07 32.84 -33.53
C VAL A 350 10.58 34.13 -32.89
N GLU A 351 9.26 34.36 -32.87
CA GLU A 351 8.67 35.51 -32.20
C GLU A 351 9.02 35.54 -30.70
N ALA A 352 8.94 34.38 -30.03
CA ALA A 352 9.32 34.25 -28.64
C ALA A 352 10.84 34.47 -28.43
N LEU A 353 11.69 34.02 -29.35
CA LEU A 353 13.13 34.21 -29.28
C LEU A 353 13.49 35.69 -29.38
N CYS A 354 12.86 36.41 -30.30
CA CYS A 354 13.05 37.86 -30.43
C CYS A 354 12.63 38.62 -29.17
N LYS A 355 11.58 38.17 -28.48
CA LYS A 355 11.05 38.82 -27.26
C LYS A 355 11.81 38.47 -25.98
N CYS A 356 12.24 37.21 -25.85
CA CYS A 356 12.66 36.64 -24.57
C CYS A 356 14.01 35.90 -24.61
N GLY A 357 14.59 35.67 -25.79
CA GLY A 357 15.85 34.98 -25.97
C GLY A 357 17.05 35.76 -25.45
N SER A 358 18.15 35.06 -25.20
CA SER A 358 19.45 35.70 -24.99
C SER A 358 20.06 36.13 -26.32
N ASP A 359 20.90 37.17 -26.29
CA ASP A 359 21.61 37.66 -27.48
C ASP A 359 22.42 36.52 -28.13
N THR A 360 23.06 35.67 -27.31
CA THR A 360 23.80 34.49 -27.79
C THR A 360 22.92 33.48 -28.54
N ALA A 361 21.67 33.28 -28.11
CA ALA A 361 20.75 32.36 -28.78
C ALA A 361 20.20 32.94 -30.08
N PHE A 362 19.95 34.25 -30.10
CA PHE A 362 19.57 34.97 -31.30
C PHE A 362 20.70 34.94 -32.35
N ASP A 363 21.94 35.23 -31.94
CA ASP A 363 23.11 35.21 -32.81
C ASP A 363 23.36 33.82 -33.41
N LEU A 364 23.24 32.76 -32.60
CA LEU A 364 23.38 31.39 -33.09
C LEU A 364 22.31 31.05 -34.14
N TRP A 365 21.06 31.41 -33.89
CA TRP A 365 19.98 31.20 -34.85
C TRP A 365 20.21 31.96 -36.15
N MET A 366 20.67 33.22 -36.07
CA MET A 366 21.03 34.06 -37.21
C MET A 366 22.21 33.50 -38.03
N GLN A 367 23.18 32.87 -37.39
CA GLN A 367 24.33 32.25 -38.08
C GLN A 367 23.94 31.00 -38.87
N ASP A 368 22.92 30.27 -38.43
CA ASP A 368 22.44 29.04 -39.07
C ASP A 368 21.39 29.30 -40.17
N LEU A 369 20.76 30.48 -40.19
CA LEU A 369 19.76 30.90 -41.19
C LEU A 369 20.23 30.78 -42.66
N PRO A 370 21.44 31.21 -43.05
CA PRO A 370 21.92 31.10 -44.44
C PRO A 370 22.06 29.67 -44.94
N ARG A 371 22.23 28.68 -44.05
CA ARG A 371 22.30 27.26 -44.43
C ARG A 371 20.93 26.62 -44.61
N ARG A 372 19.87 27.24 -44.09
CA ARG A 372 18.48 26.74 -44.12
C ARG A 372 17.67 27.30 -45.31
N GLN A 373 18.15 28.37 -45.96
CA GLN A 373 17.48 29.12 -47.03
C GLN A 373 17.73 28.65 -48.47
N ASN A 374 18.29 27.44 -48.72
CA ASN A 374 18.38 26.92 -50.09
C ASN A 374 17.00 26.53 -50.71
N GLY A 375 15.89 26.96 -50.11
CA GLY A 375 14.57 27.03 -50.74
C GLY A 375 13.67 28.01 -49.99
N SER A 376 13.27 29.10 -50.65
CA SER A 376 12.31 30.14 -50.20
C SER A 376 12.84 31.18 -49.20
N GLU A 377 12.87 32.45 -49.63
CA GLU A 377 13.02 33.63 -48.77
C GLU A 377 11.68 33.93 -48.07
N ASP A 378 11.50 33.49 -46.81
CA ASP A 378 10.25 33.71 -46.08
C ASP A 378 10.20 35.02 -45.26
N LEU A 379 9.01 35.63 -45.27
CA LEU A 379 8.58 36.89 -44.63
C LEU A 379 8.91 37.03 -43.13
N ALA A 380 9.21 35.93 -42.42
CA ALA A 380 9.61 35.93 -41.02
C ALA A 380 10.91 36.74 -40.76
N PHE A 381 11.80 36.79 -41.75
CA PHE A 381 13.08 37.50 -41.66
C PHE A 381 12.91 39.03 -41.50
N ALA A 382 11.92 39.63 -42.17
CA ALA A 382 11.68 41.07 -42.10
C ALA A 382 11.12 41.51 -40.73
N SER A 383 10.23 40.71 -40.15
CA SER A 383 9.65 40.98 -38.83
C SER A 383 10.66 40.78 -37.69
N ALA A 384 11.52 39.75 -37.76
CA ALA A 384 12.55 39.53 -36.74
C ALA A 384 13.59 40.68 -36.72
N LYS A 385 13.97 41.17 -37.90
CA LYS A 385 14.92 42.29 -38.04
C LYS A 385 14.34 43.64 -37.61
N ALA A 386 13.02 43.84 -37.79
CA ALA A 386 12.32 45.06 -37.38
C ALA A 386 12.08 45.15 -35.86
N VAL A 387 11.93 44.01 -35.17
CA VAL A 387 11.72 43.96 -33.71
C VAL A 387 13.04 44.11 -32.93
N PHE A 388 14.18 43.68 -33.50
CA PHE A 388 15.50 43.76 -32.87
C PHE A 388 16.21 45.11 -33.11
N HIS A 389 15.57 46.21 -32.71
CA HIS A 389 16.26 47.47 -32.43
C HIS A 389 16.32 47.69 -30.91
N ARG A 390 17.20 46.92 -30.24
CA ARG A 390 17.73 47.33 -28.94
C ARG A 390 18.90 48.28 -29.17
N PRO A 391 18.92 49.49 -28.57
CA PRO A 391 20.12 50.31 -28.60
C PRO A 391 21.25 49.52 -27.94
N ALA A 392 22.40 49.46 -28.62
CA ALA A 392 23.60 48.80 -28.14
C ALA A 392 23.86 49.18 -26.67
N ALA A 393 23.72 48.21 -25.76
CA ALA A 393 24.14 48.40 -24.38
C ALA A 393 25.67 48.59 -24.44
N LYS A 394 26.11 49.83 -24.16
CA LYS A 394 27.53 50.13 -23.96
C LYS A 394 28.04 49.15 -22.92
N THR A 395 28.95 48.27 -23.34
CA THR A 395 29.72 47.39 -22.48
C THR A 395 30.57 48.25 -21.54
N LYS A 396 30.01 48.64 -20.39
CA LYS A 396 30.82 49.11 -19.25
C LYS A 396 31.47 47.88 -18.64
N ASN A 397 32.71 47.65 -19.03
CA ASN A 397 33.60 46.64 -18.48
C ASN A 397 33.89 46.96 -17.00
N PRO A 398 33.37 46.21 -16.01
CA PRO A 398 33.53 46.55 -14.58
C PRO A 398 34.95 46.29 -14.05
N ALA A 399 35.86 45.76 -14.88
CA ALA A 399 37.19 45.33 -14.47
C ALA A 399 38.29 46.39 -14.69
N ARG A 400 37.96 47.63 -15.06
CA ARG A 400 38.96 48.70 -15.30
C ARG A 400 38.91 49.92 -14.36
N GLU A 401 37.94 50.01 -13.46
CA GLU A 401 37.85 51.14 -12.50
C GLU A 401 38.50 50.86 -11.13
N PHE A 402 39.08 49.66 -10.90
CA PHE A 402 39.74 49.31 -9.64
C PHE A 402 41.28 49.45 -9.64
N LEU A 403 41.90 49.88 -10.76
CA LEU A 403 43.36 50.00 -10.88
C LEU A 403 43.86 51.40 -11.26
N ALA A 404 43.01 52.41 -11.18
CA ALA A 404 43.39 53.79 -11.50
C ALA A 404 42.74 54.82 -10.56
N ALA A 405 43.05 54.75 -9.26
CA ALA A 405 43.10 55.93 -8.37
C ALA A 405 43.46 55.56 -6.92
N SER A 406 44.74 55.36 -6.64
CA SER A 406 45.45 55.78 -5.40
C SER A 406 46.92 55.37 -5.53
N PRO A 407 47.94 56.05 -4.96
CA PRO A 407 47.99 57.28 -4.15
C PRO A 407 48.85 58.37 -4.87
N ALA A 408 49.01 59.64 -4.45
CA ALA A 408 49.58 60.08 -3.19
C ALA A 408 49.64 61.63 -3.13
N TRP A 409 49.10 62.17 -2.03
CA TRP A 409 49.68 63.18 -1.13
C TRP A 409 50.11 64.61 -1.59
N HIS A 410 49.79 65.55 -0.67
CA HIS A 410 50.25 66.93 -0.48
C HIS A 410 49.54 67.99 -1.35
N ARG A 411 48.90 69.04 -0.81
CA ARG A 411 49.44 70.05 0.13
C ARG A 411 48.31 71.05 0.53
N LEU A 412 48.42 71.55 1.77
CA LEU A 412 47.71 72.67 2.43
C LEU A 412 46.26 72.45 2.89
#